data_AF-A0A7C3P8J4-F1
#
_entry.id   AF-A0A7C3P8J4-F1
#
_cell.length_a   1.000
_cell.length_b   1.000
_cell.length_c   1.000
_cell.angle_alpha   90.00
_cell.angle_beta   90.00
_cell.angle_gamma   90.00
#
_symmetry.space_group_name_H-M   'P 1'
#
loop_
_entity.id
_entity.type
_entity.pdbx_description
1 polymer ?
#
loop_
_entity_poly.entity_id
_entity_poly.type
_entity_poly.pdbx_seq_one_letter_code
_entity_poly.pdbx_strand_id
1 'polypeptide(L)'
;MAEPLDSIIGALLGRAYEITEHVWENYVLENDRPAPDEIIRIILDDDPIVLGHDRNDPQGAACDLEAYNENGRRMFIRIGYAHRPIRLITAYWLDAPLEGKDG
;
A
#
# COMPACT_ATOMS: atom_id res chain seq x y z
N MET A 1 20.35 -6.40 7.29
CA MET A 1 19.56 -6.46 6.04
C MET A 1 18.72 -5.19 6.07
N ALA A 2 18.80 -4.31 5.06
CA ALA A 2 17.88 -3.17 5.00
C ALA A 2 16.45 -3.75 5.00
N GLU A 3 15.58 -3.22 5.83
CA GLU A 3 14.23 -3.77 5.97
C GLU A 3 13.48 -3.60 4.65
N PRO A 4 12.52 -4.47 4.31
CA PRO A 4 11.76 -4.33 3.06
C PRO A 4 11.11 -2.95 2.91
N LEU A 5 10.78 -2.29 4.03
CA LEU A 5 10.29 -0.92 4.06
C LEU A 5 11.34 0.11 3.58
N ASP A 6 12.58 0.06 4.08
CA ASP A 6 13.67 0.94 3.60
C ASP A 6 13.90 0.80 2.09
N SER A 7 13.80 -0.43 1.60
CA SER A 7 13.95 -0.73 0.17
C SER A 7 12.79 -0.15 -0.63
N ILE A 8 11.56 -0.21 -0.11
CA ILE A 8 10.38 0.40 -0.74
C ILE A 8 10.53 1.93 -0.76
N ILE A 9 10.77 2.54 0.39
CA ILE A 9 10.95 3.99 0.54
C ILE A 9 12.06 4.50 -0.39
N GLY A 10 13.21 3.83 -0.40
CA GLY A 10 14.33 4.17 -1.27
C GLY A 10 13.99 4.13 -2.77
N ALA A 11 13.13 3.19 -3.21
CA ALA A 11 12.66 3.18 -4.60
C ALA A 11 11.65 4.30 -4.89
N LEU A 12 10.74 4.60 -3.97
CA LEU A 12 9.77 5.68 -4.14
C LEU A 12 10.48 7.03 -4.25
N LEU A 13 11.44 7.31 -3.35
CA LEU A 13 12.28 8.51 -3.41
C LEU A 13 13.10 8.60 -4.71
N GLY A 14 13.61 7.45 -5.17
CA GLY A 14 14.34 7.34 -6.44
C GLY A 14 13.45 7.31 -7.70
N ARG A 15 12.13 7.41 -7.57
CA ARG A 15 11.14 7.25 -8.66
C ARG A 15 11.27 5.93 -9.44
N ALA A 16 11.77 4.88 -8.77
CA ALA A 16 11.97 3.55 -9.32
C ALA A 16 10.76 2.65 -9.02
N TYR A 17 9.57 3.09 -9.44
CA TYR A 17 8.30 2.38 -9.23
C TYR A 17 7.42 2.40 -10.48
N GLU A 18 6.55 1.40 -10.58
CA GLU A 18 5.48 1.27 -11.57
C GLU A 18 4.14 1.10 -10.84
N ILE A 19 3.09 1.74 -11.36
CA ILE A 19 1.73 1.54 -10.88
C ILE A 19 1.09 0.51 -11.79
N THR A 20 0.81 -0.68 -11.28
CA THR A 20 0.12 -1.72 -12.05
C THR A 20 -1.38 -1.68 -11.73
N GLU A 21 -2.24 -1.65 -12.75
CA GLU A 21 -3.71 -1.65 -12.60
C GLU A 21 -4.29 -2.99 -12.09
N HIS A 22 -3.55 -3.74 -11.26
CA HIS A 22 -4.05 -4.95 -10.61
C HIS A 22 -4.82 -4.64 -9.31
N VAL A 23 -5.51 -3.49 -9.29
CA VAL A 23 -6.47 -3.14 -8.24
C VAL A 23 -7.68 -4.06 -8.44
N TRP A 24 -7.64 -5.21 -7.75
CA TRP A 24 -8.66 -6.25 -7.69
C TRP A 24 -10.02 -5.83 -8.25
N GLU A 25 -10.34 -6.35 -9.46
CA GLU A 25 -11.58 -6.05 -10.19
C GLU A 25 -12.86 -6.44 -9.43
N ASN A 26 -12.75 -7.13 -8.28
CA ASN A 26 -13.90 -7.69 -7.56
C ASN A 26 -14.20 -7.08 -6.17
N TYR A 27 -13.34 -6.23 -5.60
CA TYR A 27 -13.59 -5.63 -4.27
C TYR A 27 -13.79 -4.12 -4.29
N VAL A 28 -13.32 -3.44 -5.34
CA VAL A 28 -13.32 -1.97 -5.43
C VAL A 28 -14.17 -1.50 -6.60
N LEU A 29 -15.41 -1.99 -6.69
CA LEU A 29 -16.38 -1.47 -7.67
C LEU A 29 -17.30 -0.38 -7.08
N GLU A 30 -17.24 -0.10 -5.77
CA GLU A 30 -18.08 0.96 -5.15
C GLU A 30 -17.34 1.90 -4.17
N ASN A 31 -16.08 1.63 -3.80
CA ASN A 31 -15.32 2.45 -2.85
C ASN A 31 -14.26 3.33 -3.52
N ASP A 32 -14.14 4.55 -3.01
CA ASP A 32 -13.14 5.59 -3.30
C ASP A 32 -11.72 5.00 -3.46
N ARG A 33 -11.14 5.06 -4.65
CA ARG A 33 -9.78 4.58 -4.92
C ARG A 33 -8.78 5.71 -4.63
N PRO A 34 -7.77 5.50 -3.77
CA PRO A 34 -6.75 6.52 -3.56
C PRO A 34 -5.98 6.78 -4.86
N ALA A 35 -5.70 8.05 -5.15
CA ALA A 35 -4.92 8.42 -6.32
C ALA A 35 -3.46 7.93 -6.14
N PRO A 36 -2.78 7.47 -7.19
CA PRO A 36 -1.39 7.00 -7.08
C PRO A 36 -0.44 7.97 -6.35
N ASP A 37 -0.53 9.26 -6.65
CA ASP A 37 0.29 10.29 -6.00
C ASP A 37 -0.02 10.43 -4.50
N GLU A 38 -1.27 10.22 -4.10
CA GLU A 38 -1.67 10.23 -2.69
C GLU A 38 -1.11 9.00 -1.95
N ILE A 39 -1.15 7.83 -2.58
CA ILE A 39 -0.58 6.60 -2.01
C ILE A 39 0.92 6.78 -1.74
N ILE A 40 1.63 7.30 -2.73
CA ILE A 40 3.08 7.53 -2.64
C ILE A 40 3.39 8.55 -1.54
N ARG A 41 2.65 9.66 -1.51
CA ARG A 41 2.80 10.69 -0.48
C ARG A 41 2.62 10.10 0.92
N ILE A 42 1.56 9.32 1.14
CA ILE A 42 1.29 8.71 2.44
C ILE A 42 2.39 7.74 2.87
N ILE A 43 2.90 6.91 1.96
CA ILE A 43 4.03 6.00 2.26
C ILE A 43 5.29 6.78 2.67
N LEU A 44 5.53 7.93 2.05
CA LEU A 44 6.71 8.75 2.32
C LEU A 44 6.57 9.65 3.56
N ASP A 45 5.35 10.07 3.90
CA ASP A 45 5.08 11.07 4.94
C ASP A 45 4.67 10.45 6.28
N ASP A 46 3.99 9.29 6.30
CA ASP A 46 3.26 8.77 7.47
C ASP A 46 3.84 7.46 8.06
N ASP A 47 5.12 7.16 7.81
CA ASP A 47 5.83 5.99 8.35
C ASP A 47 4.97 4.70 8.38
N PRO A 48 4.68 4.10 7.22
CA PRO A 48 3.69 3.02 7.11
C PRO A 48 4.06 1.81 7.97
N ILE A 49 3.04 1.19 8.54
CA ILE A 49 3.15 -0.01 9.36
C ILE A 49 3.21 -1.23 8.45
N VAL A 50 4.24 -2.06 8.61
CA VAL A 50 4.33 -3.33 7.89
C VAL A 50 3.41 -4.36 8.55
N LEU A 51 2.40 -4.81 7.80
CA LEU A 51 1.45 -5.82 8.28
C LEU A 51 1.96 -7.24 8.03
N GLY A 52 2.69 -7.45 6.93
CA GLY A 52 3.12 -8.79 6.54
C GLY A 52 3.95 -8.82 5.26
N HIS A 53 4.56 -9.98 5.05
CA HIS A 53 5.38 -10.26 3.86
C HIS A 53 4.90 -11.54 3.22
N ASP A 54 4.60 -11.48 1.94
CA ASP A 54 4.26 -12.64 1.14
C ASP A 54 5.39 -12.92 0.15
N ARG A 55 6.23 -13.91 0.47
CA ARG A 55 7.33 -14.34 -0.41
C ARG A 55 6.87 -15.23 -1.56
N ASN A 56 5.62 -15.71 -1.52
CA ASN A 56 5.05 -16.65 -2.47
C ASN A 56 4.00 -16.01 -3.38
N ASP A 57 3.83 -14.68 -3.31
CA ASP A 57 2.92 -13.95 -4.19
C ASP A 57 3.24 -14.29 -5.67
N PRO A 58 2.24 -14.58 -6.51
CA PRO A 58 2.45 -14.92 -7.92
C PRO A 58 3.24 -13.86 -8.71
N GLN A 59 3.26 -12.61 -8.24
CA GLN A 59 4.00 -11.50 -8.84
C GLN A 59 5.42 -11.34 -8.26
N GLY A 60 5.84 -12.24 -7.36
CA GLY A 60 7.09 -12.18 -6.59
C GLY A 60 6.89 -11.52 -5.23
N ALA A 61 7.90 -11.63 -4.35
CA ALA A 61 7.89 -11.10 -2.99
C ALA A 61 7.18 -9.74 -2.84
N ALA A 62 6.13 -9.72 -2.02
CA ALA A 62 5.25 -8.59 -1.77
C ALA A 62 5.21 -8.22 -0.28
N CYS A 63 4.93 -6.95 -0.01
CA CYS A 63 4.81 -6.36 1.32
C CYS A 63 3.40 -5.78 1.46
N ASP A 64 2.73 -6.12 2.54
CA ASP A 64 1.48 -5.49 2.94
C ASP A 64 1.78 -4.38 3.95
N LEU A 65 1.26 -3.20 3.68
CA LEU A 65 1.44 -1.99 4.48
C LEU A 65 0.07 -1.45 4.90
N GLU A 66 0.04 -0.85 6.09
CA GLU A 66 -1.02 0.01 6.56
C GLU A 66 -0.46 1.42 6.71
N ALA A 67 -1.21 2.43 6.27
CA ALA A 67 -0.83 3.83 6.44
C ALA A 67 -2.07 4.70 6.63
N TYR A 68 -1.89 5.91 7.15
CA TYR A 68 -2.98 6.84 7.40
C TYR A 68 -2.78 8.11 6.60
N ASN A 69 -3.88 8.77 6.22
CA ASN A 69 -3.79 10.13 5.70
C ASN A 69 -3.91 11.16 6.85
N GLU A 70 -3.74 12.44 6.51
CA GLU A 70 -3.85 13.56 7.45
C GLU A 70 -5.21 13.65 8.16
N ASN A 71 -6.26 13.01 7.62
CA ASN A 71 -7.59 12.96 8.21
C ASN A 71 -7.78 11.70 9.10
N GLY A 72 -6.72 10.93 9.35
CA GLY A 72 -6.78 9.67 10.10
C GLY A 72 -7.47 8.53 9.36
N ARG A 73 -7.74 8.68 8.05
CA ARG A 73 -8.33 7.60 7.24
C ARG A 73 -7.26 6.57 6.93
N ARG A 74 -7.59 5.32 7.21
CA ARG A 74 -6.69 4.19 7.08
C ARG A 74 -6.69 3.63 5.67
N MET A 75 -5.51 3.32 5.15
CA MET A 75 -5.31 2.74 3.82
C MET A 75 -4.54 1.42 3.95
N PHE A 76 -4.99 0.41 3.22
CA PHE A 76 -4.22 -0.79 2.97
C PHE A 76 -3.47 -0.66 1.64
N ILE A 77 -2.20 -1.08 1.61
CA ILE A 77 -1.36 -1.02 0.42
C ILE A 77 -0.60 -2.34 0.28
N ARG A 78 -0.54 -2.91 -0.93
CA ARG A 78 0.33 -4.05 -1.26
C ARG A 78 1.35 -3.66 -2.33
N ILE A 79 2.62 -3.89 -2.03
CA ILE A 79 3.74 -3.53 -2.90
C ILE A 79 4.60 -4.74 -3.22
N GLY A 80 4.77 -5.05 -4.49
CA GLY A 80 5.76 -6.01 -4.97
C GLY A 80 7.16 -5.40 -4.95
N TYR A 81 8.10 -6.06 -4.26
CA TYR A 81 9.48 -5.59 -4.10
C TYR A 81 10.54 -6.61 -4.54
N ALA A 82 10.14 -7.74 -5.14
CA ALA A 82 11.07 -8.75 -5.66
C ALA A 82 12.02 -8.21 -6.75
N HIS A 83 11.59 -7.20 -7.51
CA HIS A 83 12.33 -6.62 -8.62
C HIS A 83 12.27 -5.09 -8.56
N ARG A 84 13.17 -4.44 -9.30
CA ARG A 84 13.13 -3.00 -9.57
C ARG A 84 12.71 -2.78 -11.03
N PRO A 85 11.82 -1.82 -11.33
CA PRO A 85 11.10 -0.94 -10.40
C PRO A 85 10.15 -1.71 -9.47
N ILE A 86 9.90 -1.18 -8.26
CA ILE A 86 8.88 -1.77 -7.37
C ILE A 86 7.50 -1.55 -7.96
N ARG A 87 6.55 -2.43 -7.63
CA ARG A 87 5.20 -2.36 -8.19
C ARG A 87 4.17 -2.12 -7.12
N LEU A 88 3.35 -1.09 -7.30
CA LEU A 88 2.11 -0.94 -6.53
C LEU A 88 1.10 -1.94 -7.07
N ILE A 89 0.83 -3.01 -6.31
CA ILE A 89 -0.07 -4.10 -6.72
C ILE A 89 -1.52 -3.69 -6.46
N THR A 90 -1.81 -3.19 -5.25
CA THR A 90 -3.14 -2.67 -4.90
C THR A 90 -3.04 -1.65 -3.77
N ALA A 91 -4.02 -0.73 -3.70
CA ALA A 91 -4.27 0.13 -2.56
C ALA A 91 -5.75 0.48 -2.48
N TYR A 92 -6.28 0.55 -1.27
CA TYR A 92 -7.66 0.98 -1.03
C TYR A 92 -7.81 1.55 0.37
N TRP A 93 -8.74 2.50 0.50
CA TRP A 93 -9.16 2.98 1.80
C TRP A 93 -9.91 1.88 2.53
N LEU A 94 -9.54 1.66 3.78
CA LEU A 94 -10.38 0.95 4.73
C LEU A 94 -11.36 1.96 5.27
N ASP A 95 -12.65 1.64 5.27
CA ASP A 95 -13.59 2.40 6.10
C ASP A 95 -13.03 2.41 7.53
N ALA A 96 -13.11 3.57 8.18
CA ALA A 96 -12.75 3.66 9.60
C ALA A 96 -13.44 2.50 10.33
N PRO A 97 -12.79 1.85 11.32
CA PRO A 97 -13.51 0.91 12.15
C PRO A 97 -14.80 1.60 12.59
N LEU A 98 -15.95 0.95 12.38
CA LEU A 98 -17.24 1.45 12.85
C LEU A 98 -17.05 1.76 14.34
N GLU A 99 -16.86 3.03 14.69
CA GLU A 99 -16.93 3.46 16.07
C GLU A 99 -18.32 3.06 16.55
N GLY A 100 -18.36 2.15 17.53
CA GLY A 100 -19.54 1.82 18.31
C GLY A 100 -20.84 1.66 17.52
N LYS A 101 -21.12 0.45 17.02
CA LYS A 101 -22.48 -0.03 17.27
C LYS A 101 -22.50 -0.50 18.72
N ASP A 102 -22.96 0.38 19.60
CA ASP A 102 -23.58 -0.05 20.86
C ASP A 102 -24.51 -1.24 20.55
N GLY A 103 -24.27 -2.35 21.25
CA GLY A 103 -25.05 -3.58 21.19
C GLY A 103 -24.82 -4.41 22.43
#